data_AF-A0A9W6ZPS4-F1
#
_entry.id   AF-A0A9W6ZPS4-F1
#
_cell.length_a   1.000
_cell.length_b   1.000
_cell.length_c   1.000
_cell.angle_alpha   90.00
_cell.angle_beta   90.00
_cell.angle_gamma   90.00
#
_symmetry.space_group_name_H-M   'P 1'
#
loop_
_entity.id
_entity.type
_entity.pdbx_description
1 polymer ?
#
loop_
_entity_poly.entity_id
_entity_poly.type
_entity_poly.pdbx_seq_one_letter_code
_entity_poly.pdbx_strand_id
1 'polypeptide(L)'
;MGTILFPLFKLGMSPNDAWRSVCAVPAAFVLVWAGVMLFISDDAPKGNYAKLKRVGAMSKVSASTSFKAGGSHLNTWLLFVQYACCFGVELTMNNAAALYFRDTLGESVESAAAIASIFGFMNLFARGLGGWASDKLNQKYSMRGRLWVQLVLMMFEGAFIIVFSRTNDLAGAIITMTIFSVFVQAAEGSTYSIVPYVDPKNGGSVAGIVGAGGNVGAVAFGLVFRSVAEDVQAFEIMGAVVMASSIMPLFIILPGYKGIIWGTEKEEEQAKDDGGPNNNNNNNNVGAELPSIYADAANEPRSDGRNRRSVDAMDTNKINLH
;
A
#
# COMPACT_ATOMS: atom_id res chain seq x y z
N MET A 1 -19.95 0.69 0.22
CA MET A 1 -20.81 0.17 1.31
C MET A 1 -22.15 0.89 1.34
N GLY A 2 -22.17 2.22 1.47
CA GLY A 2 -23.40 3.02 1.35
C GLY A 2 -24.16 2.73 0.06
N THR A 3 -23.48 2.57 -1.08
CA THR A 3 -24.15 2.39 -2.38
C THR A 3 -24.92 1.07 -2.55
N ILE A 4 -24.53 -0.01 -1.87
CA ILE A 4 -25.12 -1.36 -2.06
C ILE A 4 -25.92 -1.76 -0.81
N LEU A 5 -25.34 -1.60 0.37
CA LEU A 5 -25.96 -2.08 1.61
C LEU A 5 -27.09 -1.14 2.05
N PHE A 6 -26.96 0.18 1.90
CA PHE A 6 -27.97 1.12 2.39
C PHE A 6 -29.32 1.01 1.66
N PRO A 7 -29.39 0.93 0.32
CA PRO A 7 -30.66 0.67 -0.38
C PRO A 7 -31.28 -0.67 0.05
N LEU A 8 -30.45 -1.69 0.26
CA LEU A 8 -30.89 -3.04 0.62
C LEU A 8 -31.49 -3.07 2.03
N PHE A 9 -30.90 -2.37 3.00
CA PHE A 9 -31.47 -2.23 4.34
C PHE A 9 -32.69 -1.30 4.39
N LYS A 10 -32.78 -0.28 3.52
CA LYS A 10 -33.99 0.56 3.40
C LYS A 10 -35.23 -0.19 2.93
N LEU A 11 -35.09 -1.40 2.36
CA LEU A 11 -36.24 -2.24 1.99
C LEU A 11 -37.04 -2.73 3.22
N GLY A 12 -36.43 -2.75 4.41
CA GLY A 12 -37.07 -3.27 5.63
C GLY A 12 -36.81 -2.47 6.90
N MET A 13 -36.13 -1.33 6.81
CA MET A 13 -35.73 -0.50 7.97
C MET A 13 -35.94 0.99 7.69
N SER A 14 -36.06 1.78 8.76
CA SER A 14 -36.02 3.23 8.65
C SER A 14 -34.65 3.68 8.12
N PRO A 15 -34.53 4.85 7.45
CA PRO A 15 -33.25 5.35 6.96
C PRO A 15 -32.17 5.47 8.05
N ASN A 16 -32.57 5.81 9.27
CA ASN A 16 -31.65 5.97 10.41
C ASN A 16 -31.09 4.61 10.87
N ASP A 17 -31.96 3.59 10.95
CA ASP A 17 -31.55 2.24 11.34
C ASP A 17 -30.76 1.54 10.23
N ALA A 18 -31.13 1.78 8.97
CA ALA A 18 -30.41 1.28 7.80
C ALA A 18 -28.96 1.79 7.79
N TRP A 19 -28.74 3.09 8.02
CA TRP A 19 -27.40 3.67 8.08
C TRP A 19 -26.53 3.03 9.16
N ARG A 20 -27.07 2.86 10.38
CA ARG A 20 -26.35 2.20 11.49
C ARG A 20 -26.01 0.75 11.19
N SER A 21 -26.94 0.03 10.57
CA SER A 21 -26.77 -1.38 10.22
C SER A 21 -25.71 -1.58 9.14
N VAL A 22 -25.63 -0.66 8.16
CA VAL A 22 -24.58 -0.66 7.12
C VAL A 22 -23.18 -0.60 7.72
N CYS A 23 -22.97 0.15 8.81
CA CYS A 23 -21.67 0.23 9.49
C CYS A 23 -21.31 -1.05 10.25
N ALA A 24 -22.30 -1.83 10.70
CA ALA A 24 -22.07 -3.05 11.49
C ALA A 24 -21.58 -4.22 10.61
N VAL A 25 -22.07 -4.34 9.37
CA VAL A 25 -21.74 -5.45 8.47
C VAL A 25 -20.23 -5.60 8.20
N PRO A 26 -19.49 -4.54 7.81
CA PRO A 26 -18.04 -4.62 7.62
C PRO A 26 -17.28 -4.92 8.90
N ALA A 27 -17.72 -4.35 10.04
CA ALA A 27 -17.09 -4.62 11.32
C ALA A 27 -17.20 -6.11 11.68
N ALA A 28 -18.39 -6.70 11.51
CA ALA A 28 -18.60 -8.13 11.72
C ALA A 28 -17.75 -8.97 10.77
N PHE A 29 -17.70 -8.61 9.48
CA PHE A 29 -16.88 -9.31 8.49
C PHE A 29 -15.38 -9.28 8.86
N VAL A 30 -14.85 -8.11 9.22
CA VAL A 30 -13.45 -7.95 9.63
C VAL A 30 -13.15 -8.74 10.90
N LEU A 31 -14.04 -8.76 11.89
CA LEU A 31 -13.85 -9.54 13.12
C LEU A 31 -13.85 -11.05 12.86
N VAL A 32 -14.78 -11.53 12.05
CA VAL A 32 -14.82 -12.95 11.64
C VAL A 32 -13.54 -13.31 10.88
N TRP A 33 -13.12 -12.48 9.93
CA TRP A 33 -11.92 -12.72 9.15
C TRP A 33 -10.65 -12.65 9.99
N ALA A 34 -10.57 -11.73 10.94
CA ALA A 34 -9.49 -11.66 11.93
C ALA A 34 -9.43 -12.94 12.77
N GLY A 35 -10.59 -13.45 13.22
CA GLY A 35 -10.68 -14.75 13.89
C GLY A 35 -10.12 -15.89 13.03
N VAL A 36 -10.54 -15.98 11.76
CA VAL A 36 -10.04 -16.98 10.81
C VAL A 36 -8.52 -16.90 10.64
N MET A 37 -7.99 -15.68 10.46
CA MET A 37 -6.56 -15.43 10.29
C MET A 37 -5.74 -15.91 11.50
N LEU A 38 -6.25 -15.78 12.72
CA LEU A 38 -5.55 -16.25 13.93
C LEU A 38 -5.39 -17.78 14.00
N PHE A 39 -6.25 -18.54 13.30
CA PHE A 39 -6.22 -20.00 13.32
C PHE A 39 -5.58 -20.62 12.08
N ILE A 40 -5.62 -19.94 10.93
CA ILE A 40 -5.19 -20.50 9.64
C ILE A 40 -3.84 -19.94 9.17
N SER A 41 -3.49 -18.72 9.52
CA SER A 41 -2.37 -18.01 8.89
C SER A 41 -1.07 -18.09 9.68
N ASP A 42 0.02 -18.32 8.96
CA ASP A 42 1.37 -18.14 9.48
C ASP A 42 1.78 -16.65 9.45
N ASP A 43 2.63 -16.22 10.38
CA ASP A 43 3.07 -14.82 10.48
C ASP A 43 3.90 -14.36 9.26
N ALA A 44 4.54 -15.29 8.56
CA ALA A 44 5.37 -15.05 7.38
C ALA A 44 5.44 -16.31 6.50
N PRO A 45 5.84 -16.20 5.22
CA PRO A 45 6.04 -17.35 4.34
C PRO A 45 7.06 -18.38 4.88
N LYS A 46 7.92 -17.97 5.81
CA LYS A 46 8.91 -18.82 6.50
C LYS A 46 8.38 -19.45 7.79
N GLY A 47 7.08 -19.35 8.05
CA GLY A 47 6.43 -19.79 9.27
C GLY A 47 6.41 -18.72 10.38
N ASN A 48 5.98 -19.15 11.56
CA ASN A 48 5.70 -18.27 12.69
C ASN A 48 6.96 -17.59 13.27
N TYR A 49 6.87 -16.29 13.58
CA TYR A 49 7.97 -15.49 14.12
C TYR A 49 8.50 -16.01 15.45
N ALA A 50 7.64 -16.57 16.29
CA ALA A 50 8.06 -17.15 17.56
C ALA A 50 8.98 -18.37 17.35
N LYS A 51 8.68 -19.22 16.37
CA LYS A 51 9.52 -20.38 16.01
C LYS A 51 10.86 -19.89 15.42
N LEU A 52 10.81 -18.95 14.48
CA LEU A 52 12.00 -18.38 13.83
C LEU A 52 12.95 -17.66 14.80
N LYS A 53 12.41 -16.94 15.79
CA LYS A 53 13.22 -16.30 16.85
C LYS A 53 13.85 -17.31 17.80
N ARG A 54 13.17 -18.43 18.09
CA ARG A 54 13.69 -19.50 18.96
C ARG A 54 14.85 -20.25 18.32
N VAL A 55 14.78 -20.52 17.01
CA VAL A 55 15.84 -21.22 16.27
C VAL A 55 16.97 -20.29 15.80
N GLY A 56 16.95 -19.01 16.19
CA GLY A 56 17.98 -18.02 15.84
C GLY A 56 17.98 -17.60 14.37
N ALA A 57 17.02 -18.04 13.55
CA ALA A 57 16.92 -17.73 12.12
C ALA A 57 16.41 -16.30 11.84
N MET A 58 16.09 -15.52 12.88
CA MET A 58 15.67 -14.13 12.78
C MET A 58 16.46 -13.26 13.75
N SER A 59 17.15 -12.24 13.23
CA SER A 59 17.85 -11.26 14.05
C SER A 59 16.84 -10.43 14.87
N LYS A 60 17.13 -10.25 16.17
CA LYS A 60 16.37 -9.29 16.99
C LYS A 60 16.82 -7.89 16.61
N VAL A 61 16.13 -7.28 15.67
CA VAL A 61 16.32 -5.86 15.38
C VAL A 61 15.47 -5.04 16.34
N SER A 62 16.09 -4.11 17.06
CA SER A 62 15.35 -3.18 17.91
C SER A 62 14.50 -2.27 17.02
N ALA A 63 13.20 -2.16 17.32
CA ALA A 63 12.28 -1.31 16.58
C ALA A 63 12.75 0.15 16.52
N SER A 64 13.36 0.66 17.59
CA SER A 64 13.92 2.02 17.62
C SER A 64 15.12 2.19 16.69
N THR A 65 15.96 1.16 16.56
CA THR A 65 17.12 1.17 15.66
C THR A 65 16.66 1.12 14.21
N SER A 66 15.69 0.26 13.86
CA SER A 66 15.13 0.23 12.51
C SER A 66 14.41 1.51 12.15
N PHE A 67 13.66 2.10 13.07
CA PHE A 67 12.98 3.37 12.83
C PHE A 67 13.97 4.52 12.61
N LYS A 68 15.01 4.61 13.45
CA LYS A 68 16.08 5.60 13.29
C LYS A 68 16.83 5.43 11.97
N ALA A 69 17.10 4.18 11.57
CA ALA A 69 17.74 3.88 10.29
C ALA A 69 16.85 4.31 9.12
N GLY A 70 15.58 3.88 9.10
CA GLY A 70 14.63 4.26 8.04
C GLY A 70 14.42 5.77 7.92
N GLY A 71 14.34 6.48 9.05
CA GLY A 71 14.18 7.94 9.09
C GLY A 71 15.45 8.73 8.79
N SER A 72 16.63 8.09 8.76
CA SER A 72 17.89 8.77 8.43
C SER A 72 18.10 8.99 6.93
N HIS A 73 17.34 8.29 6.08
CA HIS A 73 17.44 8.41 4.63
C HIS A 73 16.57 9.56 4.10
N LEU A 74 17.18 10.48 3.35
CA LEU A 74 16.46 11.57 2.69
C LEU A 74 15.37 11.04 1.74
N ASN A 75 15.65 9.94 1.03
CA ASN A 75 14.68 9.29 0.12
C ASN A 75 13.39 8.88 0.83
N THR A 76 13.46 8.48 2.11
CA THR A 76 12.27 8.17 2.93
C THR A 76 11.37 9.40 3.04
N TRP A 77 11.95 10.58 3.26
CA TRP A 77 11.20 11.83 3.39
C TRP A 77 10.71 12.37 2.04
N LEU A 78 11.45 12.16 0.95
CA LEU A 78 10.97 12.47 -0.40
C LEU A 78 9.75 11.63 -0.77
N LEU A 79 9.79 10.32 -0.48
CA LEU A 79 8.65 9.43 -0.69
C LEU A 79 7.51 9.70 0.29
N PHE A 80 7.81 10.12 1.53
CA PHE A 80 6.81 10.59 2.48
C PHE A 80 5.99 11.74 1.90
N VAL A 81 6.65 12.75 1.33
CA VAL A 81 5.95 13.91 0.75
C VAL A 81 5.17 13.51 -0.50
N GLN A 82 5.73 12.66 -1.36
CA GLN A 82 5.00 12.15 -2.52
C GLN A 82 3.77 11.35 -2.11
N TYR A 83 3.89 10.49 -1.09
CA TYR A 83 2.76 9.71 -0.58
C TYR A 83 1.74 10.59 0.15
N ALA A 84 2.18 11.66 0.80
CA ALA A 84 1.30 12.71 1.30
C ALA A 84 0.51 13.39 0.18
N CYS A 85 1.14 13.59 -0.98
CA CYS A 85 0.52 14.23 -2.14
C CYS A 85 -0.43 13.31 -2.91
N CYS A 86 -0.23 11.98 -2.96
CA CYS A 86 -1.20 11.08 -3.59
C CYS A 86 -2.22 10.50 -2.59
N PHE A 87 -1.78 9.71 -1.61
CA PHE A 87 -2.69 9.10 -0.63
C PHE A 87 -3.44 10.15 0.21
N GLY A 88 -2.80 11.29 0.50
CA GLY A 88 -3.47 12.40 1.17
C GLY A 88 -4.59 13.04 0.34
N VAL A 89 -4.42 13.15 -0.98
CA VAL A 89 -5.52 13.53 -1.90
C VAL A 89 -6.62 12.50 -1.85
N GLU A 90 -6.30 11.21 -1.90
CA GLU A 90 -7.30 10.14 -1.82
C GLU A 90 -8.14 10.23 -0.55
N LEU A 91 -7.51 10.37 0.62
CA LEU A 91 -8.20 10.52 1.90
C LEU A 91 -9.07 11.78 1.94
N THR A 92 -8.56 12.88 1.42
CA THR A 92 -9.31 14.16 1.35
C THR A 92 -10.55 13.99 0.46
N MET A 93 -10.39 13.38 -0.71
CA MET A 93 -11.48 13.13 -1.64
C MET A 93 -12.50 12.12 -1.10
N ASN A 94 -12.07 11.07 -0.44
CA ASN A 94 -12.97 10.11 0.19
C ASN A 94 -13.89 10.79 1.24
N ASN A 95 -13.41 11.85 1.89
CA ASN A 95 -14.18 12.62 2.86
C ASN A 95 -15.00 13.75 2.22
N ALA A 96 -14.48 14.41 1.18
CA ALA A 96 -15.07 15.61 0.60
C ALA A 96 -15.98 15.34 -0.61
N ALA A 97 -15.76 14.27 -1.39
CA ALA A 97 -16.43 14.06 -2.67
C ALA A 97 -17.96 14.00 -2.55
N ALA A 98 -18.48 13.23 -1.59
CA ALA A 98 -19.92 13.12 -1.40
C ALA A 98 -20.56 14.46 -0.99
N LEU A 99 -19.85 15.28 -0.21
CA LEU A 99 -20.31 16.62 0.16
C LEU A 99 -20.28 17.55 -1.04
N TYR A 100 -19.22 17.51 -1.86
CA TYR A 100 -19.09 18.30 -3.07
C TYR A 100 -20.23 18.05 -4.06
N PHE A 101 -20.55 16.79 -4.38
CA PHE A 101 -21.66 16.49 -5.30
C PHE A 101 -23.02 16.92 -4.74
N ARG A 102 -23.21 16.84 -3.42
CA ARG A 102 -24.45 17.27 -2.77
C ARG A 102 -24.59 18.79 -2.70
N ASP A 103 -23.59 19.48 -2.17
CA ASP A 103 -23.65 20.91 -1.82
C ASP A 103 -23.36 21.81 -3.02
N THR A 104 -22.46 21.39 -3.91
CA THR A 104 -22.02 22.20 -5.07
C THR A 104 -22.82 21.87 -6.33
N LEU A 105 -23.09 20.58 -6.57
CA LEU A 105 -23.80 20.13 -7.77
C LEU A 105 -25.29 19.80 -7.52
N GLY A 106 -25.76 19.88 -6.27
CA GLY A 106 -27.18 19.72 -5.93
C GLY A 106 -27.71 18.29 -6.02
N GLU A 107 -26.83 17.29 -6.03
CA GLU A 107 -27.23 15.88 -6.10
C GLU A 107 -27.90 15.40 -4.82
N SER A 108 -28.78 14.40 -4.95
CA SER A 108 -29.32 13.69 -3.79
C SER A 108 -28.19 13.01 -3.00
N VAL A 109 -28.41 12.80 -1.70
CA VAL A 109 -27.42 12.12 -0.83
C VAL A 109 -27.08 10.74 -1.37
N GLU A 110 -28.08 10.01 -1.88
CA GLU A 110 -27.89 8.70 -2.50
C GLU A 110 -27.05 8.77 -3.79
N SER A 111 -27.34 9.70 -4.70
CA SER A 111 -26.58 9.89 -5.95
C SER A 111 -25.15 10.34 -5.69
N ALA A 112 -24.96 11.35 -4.82
CA ALA A 112 -23.66 11.84 -4.42
C ALA A 112 -22.78 10.74 -3.78
N ALA A 113 -23.36 9.90 -2.91
CA ALA A 113 -22.67 8.76 -2.34
C ALA A 113 -22.33 7.69 -3.38
N ALA A 114 -23.18 7.48 -4.39
CA ALA A 114 -22.90 6.56 -5.49
C ALA A 114 -21.74 7.05 -6.36
N ILE A 115 -21.74 8.33 -6.72
CA ILE A 115 -20.66 8.95 -7.49
C ILE A 115 -19.35 8.90 -6.69
N ALA A 116 -19.36 9.31 -5.42
CA ALA A 116 -18.18 9.25 -4.56
C ALA A 116 -17.63 7.82 -4.42
N SER A 117 -18.50 6.80 -4.47
CA SER A 117 -18.03 5.41 -4.43
C SER A 117 -17.22 5.01 -5.67
N ILE A 118 -17.44 5.62 -6.84
CA ILE A 118 -16.63 5.38 -8.06
C ILE A 118 -15.17 5.70 -7.78
N PHE A 119 -14.90 6.83 -7.11
CA PHE A 119 -13.56 7.23 -6.69
C PHE A 119 -12.91 6.17 -5.79
N GLY A 120 -13.63 5.73 -4.75
CA GLY A 120 -13.12 4.72 -3.82
C GLY A 120 -12.96 3.31 -4.43
N PHE A 121 -13.79 2.94 -5.40
CA PHE A 121 -13.67 1.65 -6.09
C PHE A 121 -12.48 1.58 -7.05
N MET A 122 -12.03 2.72 -7.56
CA MET A 122 -10.90 2.79 -8.49
C MET A 122 -9.60 2.23 -7.88
N ASN A 123 -9.47 2.33 -6.55
CA ASN A 123 -8.43 1.71 -5.74
C ASN A 123 -8.17 0.23 -6.05
N LEU A 124 -9.19 -0.54 -6.44
CA LEU A 124 -9.08 -1.99 -6.62
C LEU A 124 -8.16 -2.35 -7.80
N PHE A 125 -8.13 -1.52 -8.84
CA PHE A 125 -7.39 -1.79 -10.06
C PHE A 125 -6.26 -0.80 -10.29
N ALA A 126 -6.50 0.50 -10.06
CA ALA A 126 -5.56 1.55 -10.40
C ALA A 126 -4.25 1.47 -9.62
N ARG A 127 -4.29 1.06 -8.33
CA ARG A 127 -3.06 0.80 -7.56
C ARG A 127 -2.22 -0.31 -8.18
N GLY A 128 -2.87 -1.41 -8.56
CA GLY A 128 -2.21 -2.52 -9.26
C GLY A 128 -1.62 -2.09 -10.61
N LEU A 129 -2.36 -1.27 -11.37
CA LEU A 129 -1.90 -0.72 -12.65
C LEU A 129 -0.66 0.18 -12.50
N GLY A 130 -0.62 1.03 -11.47
CA GLY A 130 0.54 1.86 -11.18
C GLY A 130 1.79 1.06 -10.82
N GLY A 131 1.63 0.05 -9.95
CA GLY A 131 2.71 -0.89 -9.61
C GLY A 131 3.20 -1.66 -10.84
N TRP A 132 2.28 -2.19 -11.64
CA TRP A 132 2.59 -2.90 -12.88
C TRP A 132 3.32 -2.01 -13.91
N ALA A 133 2.86 -0.77 -14.10
CA ALA A 133 3.49 0.17 -15.02
C ALA A 133 4.93 0.49 -14.57
N SER A 134 5.12 0.69 -13.26
CA SER A 134 6.43 0.87 -12.64
C SER A 134 7.34 -0.34 -12.86
N ASP A 135 6.85 -1.55 -12.61
CA ASP A 135 7.61 -2.79 -12.83
C ASP A 135 7.98 -3.00 -14.31
N LYS A 136 7.07 -2.69 -15.23
CA LYS A 136 7.30 -2.83 -16.67
C LYS A 136 8.39 -1.89 -17.17
N LEU A 137 8.39 -0.62 -16.73
CA LEU A 137 9.47 0.31 -17.07
C LEU A 137 10.76 0.00 -16.31
N ASN A 138 10.68 -0.61 -15.13
CA ASN A 138 11.85 -1.11 -14.40
C ASN A 138 12.60 -2.20 -15.18
N GLN A 139 11.90 -3.10 -15.86
CA GLN A 139 12.54 -4.13 -16.69
C GLN A 139 13.40 -3.55 -17.82
N LYS A 140 13.00 -2.39 -18.37
CA LYS A 140 13.68 -1.76 -19.51
C LYS A 140 14.74 -0.72 -19.09
N TYR A 141 14.49 0.01 -17.99
CA TYR A 141 15.29 1.17 -17.59
C TYR A 141 15.77 1.10 -16.13
N SER A 142 15.66 -0.06 -15.47
CA SER A 142 15.96 -0.23 -14.04
C SER A 142 15.20 0.80 -13.19
N MET A 143 15.75 1.21 -12.05
CA MET A 143 15.11 2.14 -11.11
C MET A 143 14.68 3.46 -11.76
N ARG A 144 15.38 3.92 -12.80
CA ARG A 144 14.99 5.11 -13.57
C ARG A 144 13.58 4.99 -14.12
N GLY A 145 13.23 3.81 -14.62
CA GLY A 145 11.89 3.52 -15.13
C GLY A 145 10.81 3.73 -14.07
N ARG A 146 11.05 3.23 -12.84
CA ARG A 146 10.13 3.44 -11.71
C ARG A 146 9.95 4.92 -11.37
N LEU A 147 11.06 5.66 -11.32
CA LEU A 147 11.03 7.09 -11.02
C LEU A 147 10.34 7.91 -12.12
N TRP A 148 10.50 7.53 -13.40
CA TRP A 148 9.79 8.16 -14.52
C TRP A 148 8.28 7.93 -14.44
N VAL A 149 7.84 6.71 -14.12
CA VAL A 149 6.43 6.40 -13.91
C VAL A 149 5.87 7.26 -12.79
N GLN A 150 6.55 7.29 -11.64
CA GLN A 150 6.16 8.10 -10.50
C GLN A 150 6.00 9.58 -10.88
N LEU A 151 6.99 10.16 -11.57
CA LEU A 151 6.95 11.56 -12.00
C LEU A 151 5.75 11.84 -12.91
N VAL A 152 5.53 11.00 -13.92
CA VAL A 152 4.43 11.16 -14.87
C VAL A 152 3.08 11.04 -14.17
N LEU A 153 2.91 10.05 -13.30
CA LEU A 153 1.66 9.84 -12.56
C LEU A 153 1.34 11.04 -11.66
N MET A 154 2.30 11.50 -10.86
CA MET A 154 2.12 12.67 -9.98
C MET A 154 1.84 13.95 -10.78
N MET A 155 2.48 14.12 -11.93
CA MET A 155 2.27 15.30 -12.78
C MET A 155 0.84 15.32 -13.35
N PHE A 156 0.37 14.18 -13.89
CA PHE A 156 -0.99 14.08 -14.41
C PHE A 156 -2.04 14.11 -13.30
N GLU A 157 -1.77 13.52 -12.14
CA GLU A 157 -2.63 13.60 -10.96
C GLU A 157 -2.95 15.06 -10.64
N GLY A 158 -1.93 15.88 -10.40
CA GLY A 158 -2.13 17.29 -10.08
C GLY A 158 -2.77 18.10 -11.21
N ALA A 159 -2.42 17.81 -12.46
CA ALA A 159 -3.03 18.46 -13.62
C ALA A 159 -4.53 18.17 -13.73
N PHE A 160 -4.94 16.91 -13.57
CA PHE A 160 -6.36 16.54 -13.65
C PHE A 160 -7.17 16.98 -12.42
N ILE A 161 -6.55 17.17 -11.25
CA ILE A 161 -7.19 17.83 -10.10
C ILE A 161 -7.55 19.29 -10.45
N ILE A 162 -6.66 20.02 -11.13
CA ILE A 162 -6.93 21.39 -11.59
C ILE A 162 -8.00 21.41 -12.68
N VAL A 163 -8.02 20.42 -13.58
CA VAL A 163 -9.10 20.30 -14.58
C VAL A 163 -10.45 20.02 -13.89
N PHE A 164 -10.46 19.14 -12.89
CA PHE A 164 -11.65 18.83 -12.10
C PHE A 164 -12.20 20.09 -11.40
N SER A 165 -11.33 20.92 -10.82
CA SER A 165 -11.76 22.15 -10.11
C SER A 165 -12.51 23.15 -10.99
N ARG A 166 -12.29 23.11 -12.31
CA ARG A 166 -12.90 24.02 -13.29
C ARG A 166 -14.10 23.42 -14.02
N THR A 167 -14.49 22.20 -13.65
CA THR A 167 -15.62 21.53 -14.28
C THR A 167 -16.92 21.96 -13.60
N ASN A 168 -17.90 22.42 -14.37
CA ASN A 168 -19.15 23.00 -13.85
C ASN A 168 -20.39 22.12 -14.10
N ASP A 169 -20.25 21.03 -14.83
CA ASP A 169 -21.35 20.10 -15.13
C ASP A 169 -21.11 18.74 -14.49
N LEU A 170 -22.20 18.04 -14.16
CA LEU A 170 -22.17 16.77 -13.45
C LEU A 170 -21.40 15.69 -14.21
N ALA A 171 -21.66 15.56 -15.52
CA ALA A 171 -21.04 14.53 -16.34
C ALA A 171 -19.52 14.75 -16.43
N GLY A 172 -19.11 15.99 -16.68
CA GLY A 172 -17.72 16.40 -16.65
C GLY A 172 -17.07 16.09 -15.32
N ALA A 173 -17.70 16.45 -14.19
CA ALA A 173 -17.14 16.23 -12.86
C ALA A 173 -16.94 14.74 -12.57
N ILE A 174 -17.88 13.87 -12.97
CA ILE A 174 -17.75 12.41 -12.83
C ILE A 174 -16.58 11.89 -13.68
N ILE A 175 -16.48 12.33 -14.94
CA ILE A 175 -15.43 11.88 -15.86
C ILE A 175 -14.05 12.33 -15.39
N THR A 176 -13.88 13.62 -15.10
CA THR A 176 -12.60 14.16 -14.64
C THR A 176 -12.21 13.60 -13.29
N MET A 177 -13.17 13.40 -12.38
CA MET A 177 -12.94 12.71 -11.11
C MET A 177 -12.44 11.29 -11.31
N THR A 178 -13.09 10.52 -12.17
CA THR A 178 -12.70 9.14 -12.48
C THR A 178 -11.28 9.10 -13.05
N ILE A 179 -10.94 10.02 -13.95
CA ILE A 179 -9.60 10.09 -14.56
C ILE A 179 -8.54 10.43 -13.51
N PHE A 180 -8.72 11.50 -12.73
CA PHE A 180 -7.68 11.85 -11.75
C PHE A 180 -7.57 10.79 -10.64
N SER A 181 -8.68 10.13 -10.27
CA SER A 181 -8.68 8.99 -9.34
C SER A 181 -7.69 7.92 -9.78
N VAL A 182 -7.74 7.50 -11.05
CA VAL A 182 -6.80 6.52 -11.61
C VAL A 182 -5.34 6.96 -11.39
N PHE A 183 -5.01 8.23 -11.59
CA PHE A 183 -3.66 8.75 -11.38
C PHE A 183 -3.25 8.76 -9.91
N VAL A 184 -4.13 9.21 -9.00
CA VAL A 184 -3.90 9.18 -7.54
C VAL A 184 -3.50 7.79 -7.08
N GLN A 185 -4.31 6.79 -7.43
CA GLN A 185 -4.07 5.41 -7.00
C GLN A 185 -2.90 4.75 -7.71
N ALA A 186 -2.72 5.01 -9.00
CA ALA A 186 -1.55 4.53 -9.70
C ALA A 186 -0.26 5.11 -9.09
N ALA A 187 -0.26 6.38 -8.69
CA ALA A 187 0.87 7.01 -8.01
C ALA A 187 1.17 6.35 -6.66
N GLU A 188 0.16 5.98 -5.88
CA GLU A 188 0.35 5.20 -4.65
C GLU A 188 1.00 3.83 -4.90
N GLY A 189 0.50 3.10 -5.91
CA GLY A 189 1.05 1.80 -6.30
C GLY A 189 2.50 1.91 -6.78
N SER A 190 2.79 2.94 -7.58
CA SER A 190 4.14 3.27 -8.03
C SER A 190 5.05 3.67 -6.86
N THR A 191 4.55 4.41 -5.87
CA THR A 191 5.32 4.79 -4.67
C THR A 191 5.80 3.56 -3.90
N TYR A 192 4.91 2.61 -3.62
CA TYR A 192 5.26 1.37 -2.92
C TYR A 192 6.09 0.38 -3.75
N SER A 193 6.22 0.63 -5.05
CA SER A 193 7.19 -0.08 -5.89
C SER A 193 8.62 0.43 -5.70
N ILE A 194 8.80 1.64 -5.15
CA ILE A 194 10.09 2.29 -4.91
C ILE A 194 10.53 2.10 -3.45
N VAL A 195 9.60 2.21 -2.50
CA VAL A 195 9.84 2.16 -1.04
C VAL A 195 10.76 1.00 -0.59
N PRO A 196 10.59 -0.25 -1.05
CA PRO A 196 11.42 -1.37 -0.59
C PRO A 196 12.92 -1.23 -0.91
N TYR A 197 13.26 -0.39 -1.90
CA TYR A 197 14.63 -0.20 -2.38
C TYR A 197 15.38 0.92 -1.64
N VAL A 198 14.71 1.71 -0.79
CA VAL A 198 15.33 2.78 -0.01
C VAL A 198 16.29 2.23 1.04
N ASP A 199 15.81 1.29 1.84
CA ASP A 199 16.61 0.54 2.80
C ASP A 199 16.05 -0.90 2.90
N PRO A 200 16.58 -1.84 2.11
CA PRO A 200 16.13 -3.23 2.13
C PRO A 200 16.23 -3.91 3.50
N LYS A 201 17.10 -3.42 4.40
CA LYS A 201 17.27 -4.00 5.74
C LYS A 201 16.19 -3.51 6.72
N ASN A 202 15.70 -2.28 6.55
CA ASN A 202 14.69 -1.68 7.42
C ASN A 202 13.41 -1.28 6.64
N GLY A 203 13.05 -2.06 5.62
CA GLY A 203 11.94 -1.74 4.72
C GLY A 203 10.60 -1.48 5.42
N GLY A 204 10.30 -2.20 6.51
CA GLY A 204 9.10 -1.96 7.30
C GLY A 204 9.06 -0.59 7.98
N SER A 205 10.21 -0.07 8.42
CA SER A 205 10.31 1.26 9.01
C SER A 205 10.18 2.36 7.95
N VAL A 206 10.83 2.20 6.79
CA VAL A 206 10.66 3.13 5.66
C VAL A 206 9.20 3.14 5.21
N ALA A 207 8.59 1.97 4.99
CA ALA A 207 7.19 1.85 4.59
C ALA A 207 6.22 2.46 5.60
N GLY A 208 6.50 2.32 6.89
CA GLY A 208 5.72 2.93 7.96
C GLY A 208 5.81 4.46 7.98
N ILE A 209 7.02 5.02 7.81
CA ILE A 209 7.21 6.47 7.72
C ILE A 209 6.50 7.01 6.47
N VAL A 210 6.79 6.46 5.30
CA VAL A 210 6.16 6.88 4.03
C VAL A 210 4.63 6.78 4.11
N GLY A 211 4.11 5.68 4.64
CA GLY A 211 2.67 5.47 4.81
C GLY A 211 2.02 6.51 5.74
N ALA A 212 2.71 6.94 6.80
CA ALA A 212 2.23 8.03 7.65
C ALA A 212 2.08 9.36 6.90
N GLY A 213 2.84 9.55 5.82
CA GLY A 213 2.76 10.71 4.92
C GLY A 213 1.36 10.96 4.40
N GLY A 214 0.61 9.94 3.99
CA GLY A 214 -0.74 10.15 3.46
C GLY A 214 -1.74 10.68 4.49
N ASN A 215 -1.66 10.25 5.75
CA ASN A 215 -2.49 10.83 6.82
C ASN A 215 -2.13 12.30 7.07
N VAL A 216 -0.82 12.62 7.04
CA VAL A 216 -0.35 14.01 7.18
C VAL A 216 -0.82 14.86 6.00
N GLY A 217 -0.77 14.33 4.78
CA GLY A 217 -1.28 14.97 3.57
C GLY A 217 -2.78 15.23 3.65
N ALA A 218 -3.57 14.25 4.12
CA ALA A 218 -5.01 14.40 4.30
C ALA A 218 -5.37 15.53 5.28
N VAL A 219 -4.64 15.63 6.38
CA VAL A 219 -4.81 16.73 7.33
C VAL A 219 -4.39 18.06 6.70
N ALA A 220 -3.25 18.10 6.00
CA ALA A 220 -2.76 19.32 5.36
C ALA A 220 -3.74 19.85 4.31
N PHE A 221 -4.21 18.99 3.38
CA PHE A 221 -5.20 19.38 2.38
C PHE A 221 -6.56 19.68 3.02
N GLY A 222 -7.00 18.93 4.02
CA GLY A 222 -8.20 19.26 4.79
C GLY A 222 -8.14 20.65 5.45
N LEU A 223 -6.97 21.06 5.94
CA LEU A 223 -6.75 22.41 6.44
C LEU A 223 -6.80 23.46 5.32
N VAL A 224 -6.27 23.15 4.13
CA VAL A 224 -6.39 24.01 2.94
C VAL A 224 -7.87 24.24 2.62
N PHE A 225 -8.67 23.17 2.46
CA PHE A 225 -10.11 23.24 2.21
C PHE A 225 -10.86 24.05 3.28
N ARG A 226 -10.40 23.99 4.54
CA ARG A 226 -10.99 24.78 5.63
C ARG A 226 -10.55 26.25 5.63
N SER A 227 -9.39 26.56 5.06
CA SER A 227 -8.79 27.90 5.10
C SER A 227 -9.22 28.81 3.96
N VAL A 228 -9.69 28.24 2.85
CA VAL A 228 -10.15 28.99 1.67
C VAL A 228 -11.67 29.03 1.61
N ALA A 229 -12.22 30.08 1.02
CA ALA A 229 -13.67 30.27 0.95
C ALA A 229 -14.33 29.47 -0.18
N GLU A 230 -13.58 29.15 -1.23
CA GLU A 230 -14.09 28.47 -2.43
C GLU A 230 -13.38 27.14 -2.64
N ASP A 231 -14.16 26.06 -2.82
CA ASP A 231 -13.64 24.71 -3.09
C ASP A 231 -12.72 24.68 -4.31
N VAL A 232 -13.04 25.47 -5.35
CA VAL A 232 -12.23 25.60 -6.56
C VAL A 232 -10.79 25.97 -6.22
N GLN A 233 -10.60 26.95 -5.34
CA GLN A 233 -9.26 27.39 -4.91
C GLN A 233 -8.54 26.30 -4.11
N ALA A 234 -9.26 25.55 -3.27
CA ALA A 234 -8.68 24.44 -2.51
C ALA A 234 -8.16 23.34 -3.46
N PHE A 235 -8.95 22.98 -4.47
CA PHE A 235 -8.56 22.01 -5.49
C PHE A 235 -7.39 22.51 -6.34
N GLU A 236 -7.37 23.78 -6.73
CA GLU A 236 -6.24 24.35 -7.49
C GLU A 236 -4.93 24.33 -6.67
N ILE A 237 -4.98 24.69 -5.39
CA ILE A 237 -3.82 24.62 -4.49
C ILE A 237 -3.35 23.17 -4.35
N MET A 238 -4.28 22.24 -4.11
CA MET A 238 -3.98 20.82 -3.98
C MET A 238 -3.29 20.28 -5.24
N GLY A 239 -3.88 20.52 -6.42
CA GLY A 239 -3.30 20.11 -7.69
C GLY A 239 -1.93 20.74 -7.96
N ALA A 240 -1.74 22.03 -7.65
CA ALA A 240 -0.46 22.70 -7.81
C ALA A 240 0.62 22.12 -6.88
N VAL A 241 0.29 21.81 -5.62
CA VAL A 241 1.22 21.15 -4.68
C VAL A 241 1.59 19.75 -5.18
N VAL A 242 0.62 18.98 -5.66
CA VAL A 242 0.86 17.64 -6.24
C VAL A 242 1.78 17.75 -7.47
N MET A 243 1.51 18.67 -8.39
CA MET A 243 2.40 18.93 -9.54
C MET A 243 3.80 19.36 -9.10
N ALA A 244 3.92 20.24 -8.11
CA ALA A 244 5.20 20.64 -7.56
C ALA A 244 5.94 19.48 -6.87
N SER A 245 5.23 18.49 -6.33
CA SER A 245 5.85 17.28 -5.77
C SER A 245 6.33 16.30 -6.87
N SER A 246 5.81 16.40 -8.10
CA SER A 246 6.16 15.50 -9.22
C SER A 246 7.64 15.60 -9.66
N ILE A 247 8.34 16.68 -9.30
CA ILE A 247 9.78 16.83 -9.53
C ILE A 247 10.64 16.10 -8.48
N MET A 248 10.07 15.69 -7.34
CA MET A 248 10.82 15.01 -6.27
C MET A 248 11.50 13.69 -6.68
N PRO A 249 10.91 12.84 -7.55
CA PRO A 249 11.59 11.66 -8.11
C PRO A 249 12.95 11.96 -8.78
N LEU A 250 13.17 13.18 -9.27
CA LEU A 250 14.46 13.58 -9.86
C LEU A 250 15.60 13.57 -8.83
N PHE A 251 15.27 13.79 -7.55
CA PHE A 251 16.22 13.86 -6.45
C PHE A 251 16.37 12.54 -5.69
N ILE A 252 15.59 11.52 -6.04
CA ILE A 252 15.72 10.19 -5.42
C ILE A 252 16.94 9.49 -6.00
N ILE A 253 17.91 9.21 -5.12
CA ILE A 253 19.15 8.50 -5.46
C ILE A 253 19.25 7.28 -4.56
N LEU A 254 19.10 6.09 -5.14
CA LEU A 254 19.18 4.83 -4.40
C LEU A 254 20.58 4.23 -4.55
N PRO A 255 21.19 3.72 -3.46
CA PRO A 255 22.51 3.08 -3.53
C PRO A 255 22.50 1.91 -4.51
N GLY A 256 23.39 1.91 -5.50
CA GLY A 256 23.51 0.85 -6.50
C GLY A 256 22.60 1.00 -7.72
N TYR A 257 21.78 2.04 -7.79
CA TYR A 257 20.91 2.30 -8.94
C TYR A 257 21.18 3.67 -9.57
N LYS A 258 20.99 3.74 -10.89
CA LYS A 258 20.97 5.01 -11.62
C LYS A 258 19.66 5.74 -11.31
N GLY A 259 19.72 6.96 -10.76
CA GLY A 259 18.57 7.86 -10.67
C GLY A 259 18.30 8.57 -12.00
N ILE A 260 17.23 9.38 -12.10
CA ILE A 260 16.84 10.04 -13.36
C ILE A 260 17.97 10.96 -13.87
N ILE A 261 18.40 11.91 -13.02
CA ILE A 261 19.43 12.89 -13.35
C ILE A 261 20.82 12.41 -12.85
N TRP A 262 20.87 11.90 -11.62
CA TRP A 262 22.11 11.55 -10.93
C TRP A 262 22.16 10.07 -10.55
N GLY A 263 23.37 9.51 -10.48
CA GLY A 263 23.63 8.13 -10.04
C GLY A 263 24.55 7.38 -10.99
N THR A 264 25.42 6.56 -10.42
CA THR A 264 26.32 5.64 -11.13
C THR A 264 25.77 4.22 -10.99
N GLU A 265 25.63 3.52 -12.11
CA GLU A 265 25.47 2.06 -12.07
C GLU A 265 26.78 1.47 -11.56
N LYS A 266 26.70 0.56 -10.58
CA LYS A 266 27.76 -0.42 -10.44
C LYS A 266 27.54 -1.42 -11.57
N GLU A 267 28.52 -1.57 -12.45
CA GLU A 267 28.58 -2.71 -13.37
C GLU A 267 28.66 -3.97 -12.49
N GLU A 268 27.54 -4.63 -12.25
CA GLU A 268 27.59 -6.03 -11.86
C GLU A 268 28.06 -6.81 -13.09
N GLU A 269 29.17 -7.53 -12.95
CA GLU A 269 29.71 -8.48 -13.92
C GLU A 269 28.58 -9.38 -14.47
N GLN A 270 28.02 -8.99 -15.61
CA GLN A 270 27.20 -9.87 -16.43
C GLN A 270 28.14 -10.87 -17.10
N ALA A 271 28.20 -12.07 -16.51
CA ALA A 271 28.41 -13.36 -17.15
C ALA A 271 29.20 -13.31 -18.49
N LYS A 272 30.54 -13.30 -18.40
CA LYS A 272 31.37 -13.90 -19.44
C LYS A 272 31.62 -15.36 -19.05
N ASP A 273 30.67 -16.23 -19.38
CA ASP A 273 30.93 -17.67 -19.56
C ASP A 273 30.42 -18.16 -20.92
N ASP A 274 30.48 -17.27 -21.92
CA ASP A 274 30.24 -17.64 -23.32
C ASP A 274 31.60 -17.83 -24.01
N GLY A 275 32.14 -19.05 -23.86
CA GLY A 275 33.49 -19.43 -24.27
C GLY A 275 33.70 -20.86 -24.79
N GLY A 276 32.66 -21.54 -25.32
CA GLY A 276 32.73 -22.65 -26.30
C GLY A 276 32.95 -24.10 -25.79
N PRO A 277 32.86 -25.13 -26.66
CA PRO A 277 31.93 -25.36 -27.77
C PRO A 277 31.01 -26.59 -27.54
N ASN A 278 29.90 -26.57 -28.27
CA ASN A 278 28.91 -27.61 -28.55
C ASN A 278 29.36 -29.10 -28.44
N ASN A 279 28.65 -29.92 -27.66
CA ASN A 279 28.47 -31.34 -27.98
C ASN A 279 27.10 -31.88 -27.52
N ASN A 280 26.50 -32.66 -28.41
CA ASN A 280 25.14 -33.20 -28.39
C ASN A 280 24.88 -34.28 -27.32
N ASN A 281 23.57 -34.46 -27.04
CA ASN A 281 22.87 -35.69 -26.61
C ASN A 281 23.20 -36.29 -25.23
N ASN A 282 22.24 -36.24 -24.30
CA ASN A 282 21.38 -37.39 -23.94
C ASN A 282 20.55 -37.15 -22.67
N ASN A 283 19.38 -37.81 -22.66
CA ASN A 283 18.48 -38.04 -21.53
C ASN A 283 19.19 -38.28 -20.19
N ASN A 284 18.65 -37.72 -19.10
CA ASN A 284 18.07 -38.46 -17.96
C ASN A 284 17.89 -37.54 -16.74
N ASN A 285 16.79 -37.78 -16.02
CA ASN A 285 16.51 -37.41 -14.62
C ASN A 285 17.70 -36.88 -13.82
N VAL A 286 17.59 -35.64 -13.32
CA VAL A 286 18.21 -35.26 -12.05
C VAL A 286 17.24 -34.35 -11.31
N GLY A 287 16.66 -34.89 -10.24
CA GLY A 287 15.88 -34.12 -9.28
C GLY A 287 16.76 -33.08 -8.61
N ALA A 288 16.20 -31.90 -8.39
CA ALA A 288 16.82 -30.88 -7.56
C ALA A 288 16.84 -31.37 -6.11
N GLU A 289 17.95 -31.97 -5.68
CA GLU A 289 18.26 -32.16 -4.27
C GLU A 289 18.43 -30.79 -3.61
N LEU A 290 17.44 -30.41 -2.80
CA LEU A 290 17.55 -29.33 -1.83
C LEU A 290 18.58 -29.73 -0.76
N PRO A 291 19.43 -28.80 -0.28
CA PRO A 291 20.35 -29.08 0.82
C PRO A 291 19.60 -29.66 2.04
N SER A 292 20.11 -30.77 2.57
CA SER A 292 19.49 -31.67 3.57
C SER A 292 19.19 -31.07 4.95
N ILE A 293 19.21 -29.74 5.09
CA ILE A 293 18.88 -29.04 6.34
C ILE A 293 17.38 -28.67 6.40
N TYR A 294 16.65 -28.78 5.27
CA TYR A 294 15.23 -28.39 5.18
C TYR A 294 14.24 -29.55 5.06
N ALA A 295 14.70 -30.80 4.92
CA ALA A 295 13.82 -31.96 4.78
C ALA A 295 13.12 -32.36 6.11
N ASP A 296 13.79 -32.15 7.24
CA ASP A 296 13.27 -32.58 8.55
C ASP A 296 12.18 -31.64 9.11
N ALA A 297 12.05 -30.42 8.59
CA ALA A 297 11.01 -29.48 9.02
C ALA A 297 9.64 -29.71 8.33
N ALA A 298 9.61 -30.45 7.22
CA ALA A 298 8.39 -30.72 6.45
C ALA A 298 7.66 -32.00 6.90
N ASN A 299 8.29 -32.83 7.74
CA ASN A 299 7.77 -34.13 8.17
C ASN A 299 7.32 -34.18 9.64
N GLU A 300 7.25 -33.04 10.36
CA GLU A 300 6.57 -33.03 11.65
C GLU A 300 5.04 -33.15 11.43
N PRO A 301 4.36 -34.13 12.06
CA PRO A 301 2.91 -34.22 11.96
C PRO A 301 2.30 -32.93 12.49
N ARG A 302 1.41 -32.31 11.70
CA ARG A 302 0.57 -31.18 12.11
C ARG A 302 -0.03 -31.50 13.49
N SER A 303 0.49 -30.85 14.53
CA SER A 303 -0.05 -31.04 15.88
C SER A 303 -1.51 -30.56 15.89
N ASP A 304 -2.43 -31.50 16.08
CA ASP A 304 -3.86 -31.25 16.24
C ASP A 304 -4.05 -30.22 17.36
N GLY A 305 -4.71 -29.10 17.04
CA GLY A 305 -4.92 -27.95 17.91
C GLY A 305 -5.85 -28.20 19.10
N ARG A 306 -6.03 -29.46 19.52
CA ARG A 306 -6.98 -29.87 20.57
C ARG A 306 -6.40 -30.06 21.96
N ASN A 307 -5.08 -29.95 22.17
CA ASN A 307 -4.49 -30.29 23.48
C ASN A 307 -3.64 -29.19 24.15
N ARG A 308 -4.10 -27.93 24.10
CA ARG A 308 -3.47 -26.80 24.83
C ARG A 308 -4.15 -26.43 26.17
N ARG A 309 -4.92 -27.33 26.80
CA ARG A 309 -5.62 -27.02 28.08
C ARG A 309 -5.21 -27.86 29.30
N SER A 310 -4.14 -28.64 29.26
CA SER A 310 -3.79 -29.54 30.39
C SER A 310 -2.39 -29.37 30.98
N VAL A 311 -1.65 -28.30 30.66
CA VAL A 311 -0.27 -28.14 31.18
C VAL A 311 -0.11 -26.94 32.15
N ASP A 312 -1.12 -26.08 32.30
CA ASP A 312 -1.07 -24.91 33.20
C ASP A 312 -1.83 -25.09 34.53
N ALA A 313 -2.06 -26.33 34.97
CA ALA A 313 -2.70 -26.57 36.26
C ALA A 313 -2.11 -27.81 36.94
N MET A 314 -1.00 -27.65 37.65
CA MET A 314 -0.69 -28.38 38.88
C MET A 314 0.65 -27.88 39.44
N ASP A 315 0.62 -26.79 40.19
CA ASP A 315 1.65 -26.51 41.17
C ASP A 315 0.96 -26.01 42.45
N THR A 316 0.47 -26.95 43.25
CA THR A 316 0.06 -26.72 44.64
C THR A 316 0.21 -28.00 45.46
N ASN A 317 1.14 -27.93 46.42
CA ASN A 317 1.23 -28.70 47.67
C ASN A 317 1.50 -30.22 47.66
N LYS A 318 2.70 -30.58 48.16
CA LYS A 318 2.99 -31.46 49.34
C LYS A 318 4.51 -31.67 49.40
N ILE A 319 5.27 -31.09 50.34
CA ILE A 319 5.45 -31.41 51.77
C ILE A 319 5.89 -32.87 52.04
N ASN A 320 7.21 -32.98 52.34
CA ASN A 320 7.95 -33.82 53.30
C ASN A 320 8.21 -35.35 53.16
N LEU A 321 9.48 -35.63 53.51
CA LEU A 321 10.08 -36.76 54.24
C LEU A 321 10.35 -38.08 53.49
N HIS A 322 11.64 -38.32 53.20
CA HIS A 322 12.48 -39.27 53.98
C HIS A 322 13.95 -38.88 53.90
#